data_AF-A0A7W9X6T6-F1
#
_entry.id   AF-A0A7W9X6T6-F1
#
_cell.length_a   1.000
_cell.length_b   1.000
_cell.length_c   1.000
_cell.angle_alpha   90.00
_cell.angle_beta   90.00
_cell.angle_gamma   90.00
#
_symmetry.space_group_name_H-M   'P 1'
#
loop_
_entity.id
_entity.type
_entity.pdbx_description
1 polymer ?
#
loop_
_entity_poly.entity_id
_entity_poly.type
_entity_poly.pdbx_seq_one_letter_code
_entity_poly.pdbx_strand_id
1 'polypeptide(L)'
;MKSKSTAYILWFFFGLIGIHKFYLNKVGVGILYFFTFGIFGIGWFIDLFTLGNQVDNYNAMFYRFMGSNNVNTNHIVVNVPGVSQATAAPSMSEQLQKLHELKEKGILTEEEYNVQKSKVLA
;
A
#
# COMPACT_ATOMS: atom_id res chain seq x y z
N MET A 1 6.17 -13.82 -5.71
CA MET A 1 7.03 -12.88 -6.48
C MET A 1 7.21 -13.42 -7.87
N LYS A 2 7.32 -12.56 -8.89
CA LYS A 2 7.61 -12.99 -10.26
C LYS A 2 9.12 -12.95 -10.52
N SER A 3 9.62 -13.92 -11.26
CA SER A 3 11.05 -14.11 -11.51
C SER A 3 11.44 -13.49 -12.86
N LYS A 4 12.50 -12.67 -12.86
CA LYS A 4 13.02 -12.04 -14.09
C LYS A 4 13.45 -13.09 -15.11
N SER A 5 14.18 -14.12 -14.67
CA SER A 5 14.64 -15.21 -15.52
C SER A 5 13.48 -15.88 -16.27
N THR A 6 12.39 -16.23 -15.57
CA THR A 6 11.19 -16.80 -16.19
C THR A 6 10.57 -15.83 -17.21
N ALA A 7 10.49 -14.54 -16.90
CA ALA A 7 9.99 -13.54 -17.85
C ALA A 7 10.84 -13.48 -19.13
N TYR A 8 12.18 -13.48 -19.01
CA TYR A 8 13.10 -13.49 -20.15
C TYR A 8 13.04 -14.79 -20.96
N ILE A 9 12.90 -15.96 -20.32
CA ILE A 9 12.68 -17.24 -21.01
C ILE A 9 11.39 -17.16 -21.84
N LEU A 10 10.27 -16.72 -21.23
CA LEU A 10 8.99 -16.59 -21.94
C LEU A 10 9.07 -15.58 -23.09
N TRP A 11 9.80 -14.48 -22.90
CA TRP A 11 10.01 -13.47 -23.93
C TRP A 11 10.87 -13.99 -25.09
N PHE A 12 11.86 -14.86 -24.84
CA PHE A 12 12.68 -15.44 -25.91
C PHE A 12 11.88 -16.42 -26.79
N PHE A 13 11.13 -17.35 -26.18
CA PHE A 13 10.37 -18.36 -26.93
C PHE A 13 9.05 -17.84 -27.51
N PHE A 14 8.40 -16.89 -26.82
CA PHE A 14 7.05 -16.45 -27.15
C PHE A 14 6.91 -14.93 -27.25
N GLY A 15 8.01 -14.19 -27.36
CA GLY A 15 8.00 -12.73 -27.36
C GLY A 15 7.26 -12.10 -28.52
N LEU A 16 7.27 -12.74 -29.70
CA LEU A 16 6.48 -12.34 -30.86
C LEU A 16 4.97 -12.51 -30.64
N ILE A 17 4.58 -13.49 -29.83
CA ILE A 17 3.18 -13.81 -29.49
C ILE A 17 2.71 -12.96 -28.29
N GLY A 18 3.63 -12.48 -27.45
CA GLY A 18 3.34 -11.64 -26.30
C GLY A 18 3.04 -12.39 -25.00
N ILE A 19 3.35 -13.69 -24.90
CA ILE A 19 2.97 -14.54 -23.75
C ILE A 19 3.63 -14.05 -22.44
N HIS A 20 4.82 -13.46 -22.50
CA HIS A 20 5.50 -12.87 -21.35
C HIS A 20 4.69 -11.75 -20.67
N LYS A 21 3.79 -11.05 -21.38
CA LYS A 21 2.92 -10.03 -20.78
C LYS A 21 1.76 -10.62 -19.96
N PHE A 22 1.28 -11.80 -20.34
CA PHE A 22 0.32 -12.56 -19.53
C PHE A 22 0.94 -13.03 -18.22
N TYR A 23 2.24 -13.39 -18.24
CA TYR A 23 2.96 -13.70 -17.00
C TYR A 23 2.95 -12.54 -16.02
N LEU A 24 2.95 -11.29 -16.48
CA LEU A 24 2.89 -10.09 -15.63
C LEU A 24 1.46 -9.65 -15.25
N ASN A 25 0.44 -10.48 -15.50
CA ASN A 25 -0.99 -10.12 -15.35
C ASN A 25 -1.43 -8.91 -16.20
N LYS A 26 -0.67 -8.57 -17.24
CA LYS A 26 -1.01 -7.51 -18.21
C LYS A 26 -1.76 -8.10 -19.40
N VAL A 27 -2.91 -8.72 -19.14
CA VAL A 27 -3.73 -9.45 -20.13
C VAL A 27 -4.11 -8.55 -21.31
N GLY A 28 -4.55 -7.31 -21.05
CA GLY A 28 -4.93 -6.37 -22.13
C GLY A 28 -3.77 -6.06 -23.10
N VAL A 29 -2.56 -5.85 -22.57
CA VAL A 29 -1.38 -5.58 -23.41
C VAL A 29 -0.90 -6.83 -24.14
N GLY A 30 -1.04 -8.01 -23.51
CA GLY A 30 -0.74 -9.30 -24.14
C GLY A 30 -1.67 -9.60 -25.32
N ILE A 31 -2.97 -9.34 -25.18
CA ILE A 31 -3.96 -9.49 -26.25
C ILE A 31 -3.66 -8.50 -27.38
N LEU A 32 -3.35 -7.24 -27.06
CA LEU A 32 -2.94 -6.25 -28.06
C LEU A 32 -1.69 -6.70 -28.82
N TYR A 33 -0.70 -7.27 -28.13
CA TYR A 33 0.49 -7.86 -28.74
C TYR A 33 0.15 -9.01 -29.68
N PHE A 34 -0.78 -9.89 -29.29
CA PHE A 34 -1.19 -11.04 -30.08
C PHE A 34 -1.84 -10.61 -31.41
N PHE A 35 -2.75 -9.64 -31.37
CA PHE A 35 -3.40 -9.11 -32.58
C PHE A 35 -2.48 -8.27 -33.47
N THR A 36 -1.39 -7.73 -32.91
CA THR A 36 -0.44 -6.87 -33.65
C THR A 36 0.89 -7.55 -33.97
N PHE A 37 1.05 -8.85 -33.63
CA PHE A 37 2.33 -9.58 -33.68
C PHE A 37 3.48 -8.83 -32.99
N GLY A 38 3.19 -8.29 -31.81
CA GLY A 38 4.13 -7.48 -31.01
C GLY A 38 4.55 -6.17 -31.65
N ILE A 39 3.77 -5.68 -32.62
CA ILE A 39 4.02 -4.52 -33.48
C ILE A 39 5.31 -4.69 -34.30
N PHE A 40 5.24 -5.56 -35.31
CA PHE A 40 6.28 -5.84 -36.33
C PHE A 40 7.65 -6.29 -35.78
N GLY A 41 7.70 -6.83 -34.56
CA GLY A 41 8.96 -7.24 -33.91
C GLY A 41 9.74 -6.10 -33.24
N ILE A 42 9.30 -4.85 -33.39
CA ILE A 42 9.89 -3.71 -32.67
C ILE A 42 9.57 -3.83 -31.18
N GLY A 43 8.34 -4.20 -30.86
CA GLY A 43 7.95 -4.42 -29.47
C GLY A 43 8.76 -5.53 -28.80
N TRP A 44 9.11 -6.59 -29.53
CA TRP A 44 10.02 -7.63 -29.03
C TRP A 44 11.34 -7.01 -28.57
N PHE A 45 11.98 -6.18 -29.40
CA PHE A 45 13.22 -5.47 -29.05
C PHE A 45 13.10 -4.53 -27.85
N ILE A 46 12.02 -3.75 -27.77
CA ILE A 46 11.80 -2.80 -26.67
C ILE A 46 11.62 -3.55 -25.34
N ASP A 47 10.95 -4.71 -25.37
CA ASP A 47 10.74 -5.50 -24.16
C ASP A 47 12.06 -6.05 -23.58
N LEU A 48 13.14 -6.26 -24.35
CA LEU A 48 14.44 -6.68 -23.81
C LEU A 48 14.92 -5.73 -22.68
N PHE A 49 14.78 -4.42 -22.91
CA PHE A 49 15.21 -3.38 -21.97
C PHE A 49 14.16 -3.11 -20.88
N THR A 50 12.88 -3.20 -21.23
CA THR A 50 11.80 -2.78 -20.32
C THR A 50 11.29 -3.91 -19.43
N LEU A 51 11.53 -5.18 -19.77
CA LEU A 51 10.99 -6.34 -19.04
C LEU A 51 11.51 -6.45 -17.61
N GLY A 52 12.80 -6.17 -17.37
CA GLY A 52 13.37 -6.14 -16.02
C GLY A 52 12.64 -5.16 -15.11
N ASN A 53 12.46 -3.92 -15.59
CA ASN A 53 11.72 -2.88 -14.87
C ASN A 53 10.24 -3.25 -14.65
N GLN A 54 9.60 -3.93 -15.61
CA GLN A 54 8.23 -4.40 -15.44
C GLN A 54 8.08 -5.44 -14.33
N VAL A 55 9.04 -6.37 -14.20
CA VAL A 55 9.04 -7.38 -13.12
C VAL A 55 9.28 -6.73 -11.77
N ASP A 56 10.22 -5.78 -11.70
CA ASP A 56 10.51 -5.04 -10.46
C ASP A 56 9.30 -4.21 -10.02
N ASN A 57 8.68 -3.48 -10.94
CA ASN A 57 7.49 -2.70 -10.66
C ASN A 57 6.32 -3.58 -10.24
N TYR A 58 6.12 -4.74 -10.88
CA TYR A 58 5.07 -5.68 -10.48
C TYR A 58 5.30 -6.20 -9.07
N ASN A 59 6.54 -6.61 -8.77
CA ASN A 59 6.90 -7.10 -7.43
C ASN A 59 6.77 -5.99 -6.39
N ALA A 60 7.23 -4.77 -6.68
CA ALA A 60 7.11 -3.60 -5.80
C ALA A 60 5.63 -3.25 -5.54
N MET A 61 4.79 -3.25 -6.58
CA MET A 61 3.36 -2.99 -6.44
C MET A 61 2.68 -4.09 -5.61
N PHE A 62 3.01 -5.35 -5.86
CA PHE A 62 2.50 -6.48 -5.08
C PHE A 62 2.91 -6.36 -3.60
N TYR A 63 4.15 -5.96 -3.32
CA TYR A 63 4.60 -5.68 -1.96
C TYR A 63 3.93 -4.47 -1.31
N ARG A 64 3.57 -3.45 -2.07
CA ARG A 64 2.82 -2.29 -1.54
C ARG A 64 1.34 -2.61 -1.30
N PHE A 65 0.78 -3.54 -2.06
CA PHE A 65 -0.60 -3.95 -1.90
C PHE A 65 -0.76 -4.97 -0.75
N MET A 66 0.19 -5.89 -0.59
CA MET A 66 0.16 -6.87 0.51
C MET A 66 0.90 -6.40 1.78
N GLY A 67 1.94 -5.59 1.63
CA GLY A 67 2.63 -4.95 2.73
C GLY A 67 1.85 -3.70 3.12
N SER A 68 1.28 -3.74 4.32
CA SER A 68 0.84 -2.58 5.10
C SER A 68 1.53 -1.30 4.65
N ASN A 69 0.75 -0.22 4.47
CA ASN A 69 1.19 1.14 4.17
C ASN A 69 2.25 1.62 5.18
N ASN A 70 3.48 1.12 5.11
CA ASN A 70 4.62 1.72 5.75
C ASN A 70 5.02 2.87 4.84
N VAL A 71 4.22 3.93 4.95
CA VAL A 71 4.64 5.27 4.60
C VAL A 71 5.84 5.53 5.51
N ASN A 72 7.04 5.23 5.00
CA ASN A 72 8.26 5.84 5.48
C ASN A 72 8.21 7.31 5.03
N THR A 73 7.26 8.08 5.59
CA THR A 73 7.52 9.47 5.83
C THR A 73 8.73 9.45 6.73
N ASN A 74 9.87 9.94 6.25
CA ASN A 74 10.87 10.48 7.14
C ASN A 74 10.17 11.62 7.89
N HIS A 75 9.43 11.29 8.94
CA HIS A 75 8.99 12.25 9.91
C HIS A 75 10.28 12.73 10.56
N ILE A 76 10.75 13.87 10.08
CA ILE A 76 11.79 14.64 10.75
C ILE A 76 11.25 14.87 12.16
N VAL A 77 11.72 14.07 13.11
CA VAL A 77 11.45 14.25 14.52
C VAL A 77 12.08 15.58 14.92
N VAL A 78 11.30 16.64 14.86
CA VAL A 78 11.66 17.88 15.53
C VAL A 78 11.57 17.56 17.01
N ASN A 79 12.72 17.38 17.66
CA ASN A 79 12.81 17.16 19.11
C ASN A 79 12.41 18.46 19.82
N VAL A 80 11.10 18.66 19.97
CA VAL A 80 10.53 19.72 20.80
C VAL A 80 10.61 19.24 22.26
N PRO A 81 11.41 19.88 23.13
CA PRO A 81 11.45 19.53 24.54
C PRO A 81 10.06 19.74 25.16
N GLY A 82 9.43 18.67 25.66
CA GLY A 82 8.17 18.74 26.40
C GLY A 82 6.95 18.06 25.77
N VAL A 83 7.06 17.45 24.58
CA VAL A 83 5.96 16.66 23.99
C VAL A 83 6.32 15.17 24.03
N SER A 84 5.96 14.49 25.11
CA SER A 84 5.97 13.02 25.15
C SER A 84 4.88 12.49 24.22
N GLN A 85 5.32 11.80 23.16
CA GLN A 85 4.45 11.15 22.19
C GLN A 85 3.64 10.04 22.90
N ALA A 86 2.37 10.30 23.19
CA ALA A 86 1.45 9.30 23.73
C ALA A 86 1.02 8.35 22.59
N THR A 87 1.85 7.38 22.26
CA THR A 87 1.57 6.30 21.31
C THR A 87 0.96 5.09 22.03
N ALA A 88 -0.26 5.26 22.55
CA ALA A 88 -1.15 4.16 22.84
C ALA A 88 -2.57 4.71 22.72
N ALA A 89 -3.43 4.05 21.93
CA ALA A 89 -4.85 4.34 21.99
C ALA A 89 -5.29 4.12 23.46
N PRO A 90 -5.85 5.13 24.15
CA PRO A 90 -6.12 5.03 25.57
C PRO A 90 -7.10 3.89 25.82
N SER A 91 -6.75 3.02 26.77
CA SER A 91 -7.62 1.95 27.25
C SER A 91 -8.98 2.52 27.69
N MET A 92 -10.05 1.72 27.64
CA MET A 92 -11.40 2.17 27.96
C MET A 92 -11.48 2.87 29.34
N SER A 93 -10.66 2.40 30.29
CA SER A 93 -10.43 3.00 31.61
C SER A 93 -9.81 4.40 31.56
N GLU A 94 -8.82 4.63 30.70
CA GLU A 94 -8.18 5.95 30.57
C GLU A 94 -9.08 6.97 29.88
N GLN A 95 -9.93 6.52 28.93
CA GLN A 95 -10.93 7.38 28.31
C GLN A 95 -11.99 7.82 29.33
N LEU A 96 -12.45 6.90 30.20
CA LEU A 96 -13.35 7.21 31.31
C LEU A 96 -12.74 8.18 32.32
N GLN A 97 -11.44 8.02 32.63
CA GLN A 97 -10.72 8.91 33.54
C GLN A 97 -10.58 10.32 32.98
N LYS A 98 -10.26 10.44 31.69
CA LYS A 98 -10.17 11.73 30.99
C LYS A 98 -11.53 12.41 30.84
N LEU A 99 -12.58 11.64 30.59
CA LEU A 99 -13.97 12.15 30.59
C LEU A 99 -14.36 12.68 31.97
N HIS A 100 -13.96 11.99 33.05
CA HIS A 100 -14.24 12.44 34.42
C HIS A 100 -13.51 13.74 34.74
N GLU A 101 -12.25 13.86 34.34
CA GLU A 101 -11.44 15.06 34.51
C GLU A 101 -12.01 16.27 33.73
N LEU A 102 -12.51 16.04 32.51
CA LEU A 102 -13.15 17.09 31.70
C LEU A 102 -14.50 17.56 32.26
N LYS A 103 -15.25 16.66 32.92
CA LYS A 103 -16.44 17.04 33.72
C LYS A 103 -16.03 17.88 34.93
N GLU A 104 -15.04 17.45 35.70
CA GLU A 104 -14.64 18.10 36.95
C GLU A 104 -14.09 19.51 36.72
N LYS A 105 -13.42 19.74 35.59
CA LYS A 105 -12.95 21.07 35.16
C LYS A 105 -14.08 22.00 34.66
N GLY A 106 -15.34 21.55 34.67
CA GLY A 106 -16.51 22.34 34.26
C GLY A 106 -16.60 22.60 32.75
N ILE A 107 -15.78 21.90 31.95
CA ILE A 107 -15.68 22.05 30.49
C ILE A 107 -16.73 21.19 29.78
N LEU A 108 -17.24 20.16 30.46
CA LEU A 108 -18.26 19.25 29.95
C LEU A 108 -19.48 19.26 30.87
N THR A 109 -20.66 19.49 30.29
CA THR A 109 -21.92 19.46 31.03
C THR A 109 -22.27 18.02 31.46
N GLU A 110 -23.00 17.87 32.57
CA GLU A 110 -23.30 16.55 33.15
C GLU A 110 -24.06 15.61 32.19
N GLU A 111 -24.89 16.20 31.33
CA GLU A 111 -25.61 15.52 30.25
C GLU A 111 -24.66 14.94 29.20
N GLU A 112 -23.69 15.72 28.72
CA GLU A 112 -22.73 15.27 27.71
C GLU A 112 -21.75 14.22 28.25
N TYR A 113 -21.41 14.31 29.55
CA TYR A 113 -20.60 13.30 30.22
C TYR A 113 -21.30 11.93 30.23
N ASN A 114 -22.60 11.89 30.56
CA ASN A 114 -23.34 10.63 30.61
C ASN A 114 -23.51 9.97 29.23
N VAL A 115 -23.70 10.76 28.17
CA VAL A 115 -23.77 10.25 26.78
C VAL A 115 -22.45 9.66 26.34
N GLN A 116 -21.32 10.32 26.65
CA GLN A 116 -20.01 9.79 26.28
C GLN A 116 -19.63 8.57 27.12
N LYS A 117 -20.00 8.54 28.40
CA LYS A 117 -19.77 7.39 29.29
C LYS A 117 -20.50 6.14 28.80
N SER A 118 -21.75 6.24 28.33
CA SER A 118 -22.49 5.08 27.82
C SER A 118 -21.91 4.53 26.51
N LYS A 119 -21.45 5.40 25.62
CA LYS A 119 -20.82 5.01 24.34
C LYS A 119 -19.48 4.29 24.51
N VAL A 120 -18.79 4.57 25.60
CA VAL A 120 -17.51 3.96 26.00
C VAL A 120 -17.72 2.64 26.74
N LEU A 121 -18.93 2.39 27.29
CA LEU A 121 -19.25 1.16 28.02
C LEU A 121 -20.07 0.13 27.20
N ALA A 122 -20.57 0.51 26.03
CA ALA A 122 -21.29 -0.35 25.09
C ALA A 122 -20.32 -1.08 24.14
#